data_AF-A0A8J3QWG0-F1
#
_entry.id   AF-A0A8J3QWG0-F1
#
_cell.length_a   1.000
_cell.length_b   1.000
_cell.length_c   1.000
_cell.angle_alpha   90.00
_cell.angle_beta   90.00
_cell.angle_gamma   90.00
#
_symmetry.space_group_name_H-M   'P 1'
#
loop_
_entity.id
_entity.type
_entity.pdbx_description
1 polymer ?
#
loop_
_entity_poly.entity_id
_entity_poly.type
_entity_poly.pdbx_seq_one_letter_code
_entity_poly.pdbx_strand_id
1 'polypeptide(L)'
;MSIREFAAHLGISERMVSKWEAGSESIVPRPVNQSALDTSLAASGPEVQERFARKLDLTPSGFSPPQRTVVHPGTENGGPDAVLAGDETQIRHPIDGKLMTLADAGVFFAGEQNEPVYLAGFYIDVYPTTNTDYGRYVAATDAEPPEHWIDGRPPANQLDHPVVFVAWHDANAYSQWAGKALPTAHGWEKAARGTRGDIYPWGDQRTPAKCNCRES
;
A
#
# COMPACT_ATOMS: atom_id res chain seq x y z
N MET A 1 -13.92 -7.48 -16.49
CA MET A 1 -12.64 -6.78 -16.67
C MET A 1 -12.29 -6.86 -18.13
N SER A 2 -12.09 -5.72 -18.79
CA SER A 2 -11.59 -5.65 -20.17
C SER A 2 -10.12 -6.07 -20.22
N ILE A 3 -9.60 -6.42 -21.41
CA ILE A 3 -8.18 -6.73 -21.62
C ILE A 3 -7.28 -5.59 -21.12
N ARG A 4 -7.73 -4.34 -21.33
CA ARG A 4 -7.03 -3.14 -20.89
C ARG A 4 -6.95 -3.01 -19.38
N GLU A 5 -8.07 -3.22 -18.70
CA GLU A 5 -8.13 -3.21 -17.23
C GLU A 5 -7.28 -4.35 -16.64
N PHE A 6 -7.28 -5.53 -17.27
CA PHE A 6 -6.50 -6.67 -16.82
C PHE A 6 -5.00 -6.46 -17.04
N ALA A 7 -4.62 -5.90 -18.18
CA ALA A 7 -3.23 -5.52 -18.45
C ALA A 7 -2.73 -4.48 -17.45
N ALA A 8 -3.54 -3.44 -17.17
CA ALA A 8 -3.23 -2.44 -16.16
C ALA A 8 -3.13 -3.05 -14.76
N HIS A 9 -4.05 -3.94 -14.38
CA HIS A 9 -4.04 -4.65 -13.10
C HIS A 9 -2.76 -5.47 -12.87
N LEU A 10 -2.25 -6.10 -13.92
CA LEU A 10 -1.01 -6.88 -13.87
C LEU A 10 0.26 -6.06 -14.13
N GLY A 11 0.15 -4.76 -14.42
CA GLY A 11 1.31 -3.92 -14.77
C GLY A 11 2.01 -4.34 -16.08
N ILE A 12 1.29 -4.99 -17.00
CA ILE A 12 1.80 -5.45 -18.30
C ILE A 12 1.12 -4.73 -19.46
N SER A 13 1.68 -4.82 -20.67
CA SER A 13 1.08 -4.18 -21.86
C SER A 13 -0.15 -4.95 -22.37
N GLU A 14 -1.15 -4.23 -22.89
CA GLU A 14 -2.34 -4.83 -23.54
C GLU A 14 -1.98 -5.80 -24.65
N ARG A 15 -0.95 -5.47 -25.45
CA ARG A 15 -0.43 -6.34 -26.52
C ARG A 15 0.03 -7.70 -26.00
N MET A 16 0.55 -7.76 -24.78
CA MET A 16 0.99 -9.00 -24.17
C MET A 16 -0.19 -9.89 -23.80
N VAL A 17 -1.25 -9.31 -23.23
CA VAL A 17 -2.50 -10.01 -22.92
C VAL A 17 -3.19 -10.48 -24.21
N SER A 18 -3.27 -9.63 -25.25
CA SER A 18 -3.81 -10.04 -26.55
C SER A 18 -3.00 -11.15 -27.20
N LYS A 19 -1.67 -11.16 -27.02
CA LYS A 19 -0.83 -12.27 -27.49
C LYS A 19 -1.17 -13.56 -26.75
N TRP A 20 -1.37 -13.50 -25.43
CA TRP A 20 -1.80 -14.64 -24.60
C TRP A 20 -3.15 -15.21 -25.04
N GLU A 21 -4.14 -14.35 -25.28
CA GLU A 21 -5.43 -14.80 -25.80
C GLU A 21 -5.31 -15.42 -27.20
N ALA A 22 -4.50 -14.83 -28.09
CA ALA A 22 -4.32 -15.34 -29.45
C ALA A 22 -3.58 -16.69 -29.51
N GLY A 23 -2.65 -16.95 -28.59
CA GLY A 23 -1.91 -18.22 -28.55
C GLY A 23 -2.58 -19.31 -27.69
N SER A 24 -3.61 -18.97 -26.91
CA SER A 24 -4.42 -19.91 -26.12
C SER A 24 -3.55 -20.92 -25.35
N GLU A 25 -3.83 -22.21 -25.44
CA GLU A 25 -3.15 -23.32 -24.75
C GLU A 25 -1.65 -23.46 -25.06
N SER A 26 -1.15 -22.84 -26.13
CA SER A 26 0.27 -22.95 -26.51
C SER A 26 1.17 -21.94 -25.81
N ILE A 27 0.60 -21.00 -25.07
CA ILE A 27 1.36 -19.93 -24.43
C ILE A 27 1.85 -20.34 -23.06
N VAL A 28 3.17 -20.28 -22.92
CA VAL A 28 3.87 -20.36 -21.64
C VAL A 28 4.29 -18.95 -21.27
N PRO A 29 3.64 -18.30 -20.30
CA PRO A 29 4.07 -17.01 -19.79
C PRO A 29 5.53 -17.11 -19.31
N ARG A 30 6.29 -16.02 -19.45
CA ARG A 30 7.60 -15.95 -18.81
C ARG A 30 7.45 -16.17 -17.31
N PRO A 31 8.45 -16.73 -16.60
CA PRO A 31 8.36 -16.97 -15.16
C PRO A 31 7.88 -15.75 -14.36
N VAL A 32 8.39 -14.56 -14.69
CA VAL A 32 7.97 -13.28 -14.09
C VAL A 32 6.46 -13.00 -14.26
N ASN A 33 5.89 -13.33 -15.41
CA ASN A 33 4.46 -13.12 -15.69
C ASN A 33 3.61 -14.21 -15.05
N GLN A 34 4.13 -15.45 -14.98
CA GLN A 34 3.46 -16.55 -14.29
C GLN A 34 3.34 -16.26 -12.79
N SER A 35 4.42 -15.84 -12.13
CA SER A 35 4.40 -15.46 -10.71
C SER A 35 3.43 -14.30 -10.43
N ALA A 36 3.34 -13.32 -11.33
CA ALA A 36 2.39 -12.22 -11.21
C ALA A 36 0.92 -12.70 -11.31
N LEU A 37 0.63 -13.61 -12.24
CA LEU A 37 -0.69 -14.23 -12.38
C LEU A 37 -1.05 -15.07 -11.15
N ASP A 38 -0.12 -15.89 -10.67
CA ASP A 38 -0.31 -16.75 -9.50
C ASP A 38 -0.57 -15.91 -8.25
N THR A 39 0.19 -14.82 -8.07
CA THR A 39 0.00 -13.90 -6.95
C THR A 39 -1.33 -13.15 -7.04
N SER A 40 -1.73 -12.69 -8.23
CA SER A 40 -3.04 -12.04 -8.45
C SER A 40 -4.21 -12.99 -8.18
N LEU A 41 -4.09 -14.25 -8.60
CA LEU A 41 -5.08 -15.30 -8.29
C LEU A 41 -5.15 -15.57 -6.78
N ALA A 42 -4.01 -15.74 -6.11
CA ALA A 42 -3.95 -15.97 -4.66
C ALA A 42 -4.51 -14.80 -3.84
N ALA A 43 -4.34 -13.56 -4.33
CA ALA A 43 -4.90 -12.36 -3.70
C ALA A 43 -6.39 -12.14 -3.99
N SER A 44 -6.95 -12.85 -4.97
CA SER A 44 -8.37 -12.73 -5.34
C SER A 44 -9.29 -13.39 -4.31
N GLY A 45 -10.53 -12.91 -4.20
CA GLY A 45 -11.53 -13.49 -3.29
C GLY A 45 -11.86 -14.97 -3.60
N PRO A 46 -12.38 -15.73 -2.62
CA PRO A 46 -12.60 -17.17 -2.75
C PRO A 46 -13.51 -17.55 -3.93
N GLU A 47 -14.54 -16.74 -4.23
CA GLU A 47 -15.42 -16.96 -5.37
C GLU A 47 -14.67 -16.88 -6.73
N VAL A 48 -13.69 -15.98 -6.84
CA VAL A 48 -12.89 -15.82 -8.07
C VAL A 48 -11.95 -17.01 -8.24
N GLN A 49 -11.31 -17.45 -7.16
CA GLN A 49 -10.46 -18.64 -7.16
C GLN A 49 -11.24 -19.90 -7.50
N GLU A 50 -12.43 -20.10 -6.91
CA GLU A 50 -13.33 -21.22 -7.23
C GLU A 50 -13.80 -21.19 -8.68
N ARG A 51 -14.19 -20.00 -9.18
CA ARG A 51 -14.58 -19.83 -10.58
C ARG A 51 -13.43 -20.16 -11.53
N PHE A 52 -12.19 -19.81 -11.16
CA PHE A 52 -11.00 -20.15 -11.93
C PHE A 52 -10.70 -21.66 -11.89
N ALA A 53 -10.72 -22.28 -10.71
CA ALA A 53 -10.52 -23.71 -10.55
C ALA A 53 -11.55 -24.53 -11.35
N ARG A 54 -12.82 -24.13 -11.32
CA ARG A 54 -13.89 -24.77 -12.11
C ARG A 54 -13.66 -24.64 -13.62
N LYS A 55 -13.07 -23.54 -14.09
CA LYS A 55 -12.76 -23.36 -15.52
C LYS A 55 -11.61 -24.24 -16.00
N LEU A 56 -10.76 -24.72 -15.09
CA LEU A 56 -9.63 -25.59 -15.41
C LEU A 56 -9.94 -27.08 -15.19
N ASP A 57 -11.21 -27.42 -14.93
CA ASP A 57 -11.65 -28.76 -14.50
C ASP A 57 -10.83 -29.30 -13.30
N LEU A 58 -10.26 -28.39 -12.51
CA LEU A 58 -9.58 -28.71 -11.26
C LEU A 58 -10.67 -28.89 -10.20
N THR A 59 -11.26 -30.09 -10.12
CA THR A 59 -12.15 -30.43 -8.99
C THR A 59 -11.38 -30.31 -7.68
N PRO A 60 -11.93 -29.63 -6.65
CA PRO A 60 -11.16 -29.29 -5.47
C PRO A 60 -11.06 -30.49 -4.52
N SER A 61 -9.96 -31.22 -4.56
CA SER A 61 -9.49 -31.94 -3.37
C SER A 61 -8.56 -31.03 -2.58
N GLY A 62 -9.12 -30.27 -1.63
CA GLY A 62 -8.35 -29.80 -0.47
C GLY A 62 -8.35 -28.32 -0.12
N PHE A 63 -9.06 -27.42 -0.83
CA PHE A 63 -9.09 -26.01 -0.44
C PHE A 63 -10.30 -25.71 0.45
N SER A 64 -10.07 -25.57 1.76
CA SER A 64 -11.05 -25.04 2.72
C SER A 64 -10.58 -23.66 3.18
N PRO A 65 -11.23 -22.56 2.78
CA PRO A 65 -10.83 -21.22 3.21
C PRO A 65 -11.31 -20.94 4.64
N PRO A 66 -10.52 -20.22 5.48
CA PRO A 66 -10.97 -19.79 6.79
C PRO A 66 -12.07 -18.73 6.66
N GLN A 67 -13.21 -18.96 7.30
CA GLN A 67 -14.30 -17.99 7.36
C GLN A 67 -13.92 -16.81 8.27
N ARG A 68 -13.95 -15.58 7.73
CA ARG A 68 -13.92 -14.35 8.52
C ARG A 68 -15.22 -13.59 8.28
N THR A 69 -16.01 -13.48 9.33
CA THR A 69 -17.30 -12.80 9.35
C THR A 69 -17.12 -11.31 9.07
N VAL A 70 -17.64 -10.82 7.94
CA VAL A 70 -17.70 -9.38 7.65
C VAL A 70 -18.99 -8.84 8.23
N VAL A 71 -18.87 -8.03 9.27
CA VAL A 71 -19.97 -7.21 9.80
C VAL A 71 -19.99 -5.91 8.98
N HIS A 72 -21.07 -5.67 8.24
CA HIS A 72 -21.35 -4.37 7.64
C HIS A 72 -22.28 -3.57 8.57
N PRO A 73 -21.94 -2.31 8.89
CA PRO A 73 -22.95 -1.34 9.25
C PRO A 73 -23.02 -0.19 8.25
N GLY A 74 -24.21 0.00 7.69
CA GLY A 74 -24.93 1.28 7.68
C GLY A 74 -24.39 2.41 6.81
N THR A 75 -25.01 2.59 5.65
CA THR A 75 -25.02 3.84 4.87
C THR A 75 -25.95 4.86 5.52
N GLU A 76 -25.48 6.08 5.81
CA GLU A 76 -26.28 7.32 5.67
C GLU A 76 -25.47 8.63 5.85
N ASN A 77 -25.42 9.38 4.74
CA ASN A 77 -25.59 10.84 4.56
C ASN A 77 -24.86 11.89 5.43
N GLY A 78 -24.04 12.71 4.76
CA GLY A 78 -24.30 14.15 4.66
C GLY A 78 -23.25 15.12 5.22
N GLY A 79 -22.65 15.94 4.34
CA GLY A 79 -21.98 17.19 4.72
C GLY A 79 -20.90 17.64 3.72
N PRO A 80 -21.03 18.81 3.05
CA PRO A 80 -20.08 19.27 2.06
C PRO A 80 -18.93 20.01 2.73
N ASP A 81 -17.68 19.81 2.30
CA ASP A 81 -16.75 20.94 2.20
C ASP A 81 -15.44 20.59 1.46
N ALA A 82 -15.14 21.47 0.52
CA ALA A 82 -13.83 21.77 -0.08
C ALA A 82 -13.06 20.61 -0.75
N VAL A 83 -13.52 20.24 -1.94
CA VAL A 83 -12.63 19.70 -2.99
C VAL A 83 -11.65 20.81 -3.37
N LEU A 84 -10.46 20.80 -2.76
CA LEU A 84 -9.32 21.54 -3.26
C LEU A 84 -8.83 20.82 -4.51
N ALA A 85 -8.82 21.55 -5.63
CA ALA A 85 -8.30 21.07 -6.91
C ALA A 85 -6.82 20.67 -6.76
N GLY A 86 -6.54 19.37 -6.74
CA GLY A 86 -5.19 18.81 -6.71
C GLY A 86 -5.24 17.29 -6.58
N ASP A 87 -4.80 16.59 -7.63
CA ASP A 87 -4.52 15.15 -7.71
C ASP A 87 -5.55 14.19 -7.08
N GLU A 88 -6.34 13.49 -7.91
CA GLU A 88 -7.41 12.55 -7.50
C GLU A 88 -6.94 11.39 -6.57
N THR A 89 -5.63 11.30 -6.33
CA THR A 89 -4.95 10.26 -5.55
C THR A 89 -4.69 10.64 -4.09
N GLN A 90 -4.83 11.91 -3.68
CA GLN A 90 -4.54 12.36 -2.31
C GLN A 90 -5.81 12.62 -1.48
N ILE A 91 -5.77 12.19 -0.21
CA ILE A 91 -6.87 12.37 0.75
C ILE A 91 -6.34 12.87 2.10
N ARG A 92 -7.22 13.50 2.90
CA ARG A 92 -6.98 13.72 4.33
C ARG A 92 -7.62 12.61 5.13
N HIS A 93 -6.84 11.97 5.98
CA HIS A 93 -7.34 10.92 6.85
C HIS A 93 -8.32 11.49 7.90
N PRO A 94 -9.50 10.90 8.12
CA PRO A 94 -10.56 11.52 8.92
C PRO A 94 -10.27 11.61 10.42
N ILE A 95 -9.39 10.78 10.96
CA ILE A 95 -9.09 10.72 12.40
C ILE A 95 -7.90 11.62 12.76
N ASP A 96 -6.73 11.38 12.18
CA ASP A 96 -5.50 12.14 12.47
C ASP A 96 -5.23 13.32 11.52
N GLY A 97 -6.06 13.51 10.48
CA GLY A 97 -5.96 14.63 9.54
C GLY A 97 -4.77 14.56 8.58
N LYS A 98 -3.97 13.48 8.62
CA LYS A 98 -2.75 13.35 7.82
C LYS A 98 -3.07 13.28 6.33
N LEU A 99 -2.21 13.89 5.52
CA LEU A 99 -2.25 13.76 4.07
C LEU A 99 -1.76 12.36 3.68
N MET A 100 -2.60 11.62 2.96
CA MET A 100 -2.29 10.30 2.45
C MET A 100 -2.37 10.31 0.93
N THR A 101 -1.60 9.44 0.29
CA THR A 101 -1.61 9.23 -1.15
C THR A 101 -1.95 7.79 -1.48
N LEU A 102 -2.67 7.58 -2.58
CA LEU A 102 -3.00 6.26 -3.09
C LEU A 102 -1.76 5.62 -3.74
N ALA A 103 -1.40 4.43 -3.26
CA ALA A 103 -0.57 3.49 -3.99
C ALA A 103 -1.51 2.54 -4.74
N ASP A 104 -1.58 2.67 -6.08
CA ASP A 104 -2.52 1.92 -6.91
C ASP A 104 -2.33 0.40 -6.78
N ALA A 105 -3.43 -0.33 -6.95
CA ALA A 105 -3.38 -1.80 -7.05
C ALA A 105 -2.56 -2.22 -8.27
N GLY A 106 -1.75 -3.27 -8.12
CA GLY A 106 -1.02 -3.84 -9.24
C GLY A 106 0.31 -4.48 -8.85
N VAL A 107 0.98 -5.02 -9.87
CA VAL A 107 2.30 -5.61 -9.76
C VAL A 107 3.35 -4.52 -9.61
N PHE A 108 4.29 -4.73 -8.69
CA PHE A 108 5.53 -3.98 -8.59
C PHE A 108 6.70 -4.96 -8.50
N PHE A 109 7.91 -4.47 -8.76
CA PHE A 109 9.13 -5.27 -8.69
C PHE A 109 9.79 -5.08 -7.32
N ALA A 110 9.70 -6.10 -6.47
CA ALA A 110 10.15 -6.11 -5.09
C ALA A 110 11.60 -6.60 -4.93
N GLY A 111 12.29 -6.05 -3.94
CA GLY A 111 13.64 -6.44 -3.58
C GLY A 111 14.70 -6.12 -4.63
N GLU A 112 15.92 -6.60 -4.39
CA GLU A 112 17.06 -6.37 -5.28
C GLU A 112 16.95 -7.16 -6.59
N GLN A 113 16.30 -8.32 -6.56
CA GLN A 113 16.11 -9.19 -7.72
C GLN A 113 14.94 -8.75 -8.60
N ASN A 114 14.20 -7.70 -8.22
CA ASN A 114 13.02 -7.22 -8.93
C ASN A 114 11.99 -8.35 -9.13
N GLU A 115 11.67 -9.06 -8.06
CA GLU A 115 10.66 -10.12 -8.07
C GLU A 115 9.26 -9.51 -8.21
N PRO A 116 8.42 -9.98 -9.14
CA PRO A 116 7.10 -9.41 -9.38
C PRO A 116 6.14 -9.80 -8.25
N VAL A 117 5.63 -8.80 -7.53
CA VAL A 117 4.65 -8.99 -6.45
C VAL A 117 3.41 -8.16 -6.73
N TYR A 118 2.24 -8.79 -6.74
CA TYR A 118 0.98 -8.08 -6.79
C TYR A 118 0.57 -7.58 -5.41
N LEU A 119 0.22 -6.30 -5.30
CA LEU A 119 -0.40 -5.70 -4.11
C LEU A 119 -1.73 -5.05 -4.47
N ALA A 120 -2.74 -5.24 -3.62
CA ALA A 120 -3.96 -4.44 -3.67
C ALA A 120 -3.63 -2.95 -3.47
N GLY A 121 -4.54 -2.06 -3.89
CA GLY A 121 -4.37 -0.63 -3.70
C GLY A 121 -4.53 -0.27 -2.23
N PHE A 122 -3.73 0.67 -1.73
CA PHE A 122 -3.77 1.14 -0.35
C PHE A 122 -3.36 2.60 -0.26
N TYR A 123 -3.81 3.28 0.79
CA TYR A 123 -3.33 4.61 1.12
C TYR A 123 -2.13 4.52 2.06
N ILE A 124 -1.16 5.42 1.88
CA ILE A 124 -0.02 5.59 2.77
C ILE A 124 0.19 7.08 3.06
N ASP A 125 0.65 7.39 4.27
CA ASP A 125 0.94 8.77 4.67
C ASP A 125 2.05 9.37 3.79
N VAL A 126 1.86 10.59 3.29
CA VAL A 126 2.83 11.30 2.44
C VAL A 126 4.08 11.70 3.24
N TYR A 127 3.88 12.02 4.52
CA TYR A 127 4.93 12.41 5.45
C TYR A 127 4.90 11.51 6.69
N PRO A 128 6.05 11.26 7.33
CA PRO A 128 6.08 10.58 8.63
C PRO A 128 5.12 11.22 9.65
N THR A 129 4.71 10.45 10.64
CA THR A 129 3.96 10.97 11.80
C THR A 129 4.80 12.06 12.49
N THR A 130 4.24 13.25 12.64
CA THR A 130 4.95 14.37 13.27
C THR A 130 4.81 14.32 14.79
N ASN A 131 5.64 15.09 15.49
CA ASN A 131 5.48 15.32 16.92
C ASN A 131 4.09 15.88 17.29
N THR A 132 3.53 16.77 16.45
CA THR A 132 2.17 17.28 16.64
C THR A 132 1.12 16.19 16.51
N ASP A 133 1.23 15.33 15.48
CA ASP A 133 0.29 14.22 15.26
C ASP A 133 0.32 13.24 16.44
N TYR A 134 1.51 12.82 16.85
CA TYR A 134 1.69 11.89 17.96
C TYR A 134 1.28 12.51 19.31
N GLY A 135 1.49 13.82 19.48
CA GLY A 135 1.07 14.55 20.69
C GLY A 135 -0.45 14.57 20.86
N ARG A 136 -1.22 14.62 19.76
CA ARG A 136 -2.69 14.47 19.81
C ARG A 136 -3.09 13.07 20.26
N TYR A 137 -2.39 12.04 19.78
CA TYR A 137 -2.60 10.66 20.22
C TYR A 137 -2.33 10.52 21.73
N VAL A 138 -1.17 10.95 22.21
CA VAL A 138 -0.80 10.94 23.64
C VAL A 138 -1.87 11.64 24.48
N ALA A 139 -2.29 12.84 24.08
CA ALA A 139 -3.31 13.59 24.81
C ALA A 139 -4.69 12.91 24.80
N ALA A 140 -5.01 12.12 23.77
CA ALA A 140 -6.30 11.45 23.63
C ALA A 140 -6.36 10.09 24.35
N THR A 141 -5.22 9.43 24.55
CA THR A 141 -5.16 8.05 25.06
C THR A 141 -4.40 7.89 26.38
N ASP A 142 -3.74 8.96 26.84
CA ASP A 142 -2.81 8.92 27.98
C ASP A 142 -1.64 7.93 27.76
N ALA A 143 -1.28 7.71 26.49
CA ALA A 143 -0.13 6.88 26.11
C ALA A 143 1.20 7.50 26.56
N GLU A 144 2.18 6.65 26.83
CA GLU A 144 3.52 7.11 27.23
C GLU A 144 4.16 7.98 26.12
N PRO A 145 4.55 9.23 26.42
CA PRO A 145 5.23 10.08 25.46
C PRO A 145 6.67 9.60 25.21
N PRO A 146 7.29 9.96 24.06
CA PRO A 146 8.71 9.69 23.84
C PRO A 146 9.59 10.24 24.96
N GLU A 147 10.61 9.47 25.36
CA GLU A 147 11.45 9.76 26.55
C GLU A 147 12.07 11.17 26.57
N HIS A 148 12.38 11.71 25.39
CA HIS A 148 13.02 13.02 25.26
C HIS A 148 12.03 14.21 25.35
N TRP A 149 10.73 13.95 25.45
CA TRP A 149 9.71 15.00 25.62
C TRP A 149 9.70 15.52 27.05
N ILE A 150 9.82 16.83 27.21
CA ILE A 150 9.85 17.47 28.53
C ILE A 150 8.41 17.68 28.99
N ASP A 151 8.10 17.23 30.20
CA ASP A 151 6.74 17.27 30.78
C ASP A 151 5.68 16.61 29.87
N GLY A 152 6.08 15.56 29.15
CA GLY A 152 5.21 14.85 28.20
C GLY A 152 4.82 15.66 26.96
N ARG A 153 5.57 16.73 26.65
CA ARG A 153 5.29 17.61 25.50
C ARG A 153 6.41 17.58 24.46
N PRO A 154 6.05 17.64 23.16
CA PRO A 154 7.05 17.71 22.11
C PRO A 154 7.83 19.03 22.16
N PRO A 155 9.10 19.06 21.71
CA PRO A 155 9.86 20.29 21.61
C PRO A 155 9.17 21.29 20.68
N ALA A 156 8.95 22.51 21.16
CA ALA A 156 8.16 23.53 20.44
C ALA A 156 8.76 23.91 19.07
N ASN A 157 10.07 23.76 18.89
CA ASN A 157 10.77 24.00 17.63
C ASN A 157 10.84 22.78 16.70
N GLN A 158 10.21 21.66 17.06
CA GLN A 158 10.21 20.40 16.30
C GLN A 158 8.80 19.83 16.12
N LEU A 159 7.76 20.65 16.26
CA LEU A 159 6.37 20.20 16.17
C LEU A 159 6.02 19.54 14.83
N ASP A 160 6.60 20.02 13.73
CA ASP A 160 6.40 19.48 12.39
C ASP A 160 7.46 18.43 11.99
N HIS A 161 8.42 18.14 12.88
CA HIS A 161 9.42 17.10 12.63
C HIS A 161 8.82 15.71 12.89
N PRO A 162 9.34 14.66 12.21
CA PRO A 162 8.98 13.29 12.52
C PRO A 162 9.18 12.99 14.00
N VAL A 163 8.19 12.33 14.62
CA VAL A 163 8.36 11.80 15.97
C VAL A 163 9.43 10.70 15.94
N VAL A 164 10.31 10.72 16.93
CA VAL A 164 11.45 9.79 17.06
C VAL A 164 11.46 9.18 18.47
N PHE A 165 12.26 8.14 18.67
CA PHE A 165 12.27 7.35 19.92
C PHE A 165 10.91 6.72 20.24
N VAL A 166 10.26 6.18 19.21
CA VAL A 166 8.99 5.45 19.31
C VAL A 166 9.26 3.98 19.02
N ALA A 167 8.85 3.07 19.91
CA ALA A 167 9.01 1.64 19.66
C ALA A 167 7.99 1.16 18.61
N TRP A 168 8.24 -0.01 18.03
CA TRP A 168 7.32 -0.59 17.04
C TRP A 168 5.90 -0.77 17.60
N HIS A 169 5.78 -1.19 18.87
CA HIS A 169 4.48 -1.39 19.52
C HIS A 169 3.70 -0.07 19.65
N ASP A 170 4.39 1.03 19.96
CA ASP A 170 3.80 2.35 20.11
C ASP A 170 3.37 2.91 18.75
N ALA A 171 4.20 2.73 17.71
CA ALA A 171 3.85 3.09 16.34
C ALA A 171 2.61 2.31 15.84
N ASN A 172 2.54 1.02 16.17
CA ASN A 172 1.38 0.20 15.86
C ASN A 172 0.14 0.67 16.65
N ALA A 173 0.27 0.99 17.94
CA ALA A 173 -0.82 1.53 18.77
C ALA A 173 -1.35 2.86 18.24
N TYR A 174 -0.45 3.79 17.85
CA TYR A 174 -0.83 5.03 17.17
C TYR A 174 -1.61 4.74 15.89
N SER A 175 -1.12 3.80 15.05
CA SER A 175 -1.81 3.47 13.80
C SER A 175 -3.22 2.95 14.06
N GLN A 176 -3.40 2.09 15.06
CA GLN A 176 -4.70 1.52 15.42
C GLN A 176 -5.66 2.57 15.97
N TRP A 177 -5.17 3.47 16.84
CA TRP A 177 -5.95 4.61 17.33
C TRP A 177 -6.41 5.51 16.17
N ALA A 178 -5.53 5.75 15.20
CA ALA A 178 -5.86 6.49 14.00
C ALA A 178 -6.71 5.69 13.00
N GLY A 179 -7.15 4.45 13.28
CA GLY A 179 -7.91 3.63 12.33
C GLY A 179 -7.11 3.17 11.10
N LYS A 180 -5.78 3.18 11.21
CA LYS A 180 -4.80 2.78 10.20
C LYS A 180 -4.12 1.46 10.59
N ALA A 181 -3.15 1.05 9.79
CA ALA A 181 -2.19 0.00 10.10
C ALA A 181 -0.80 0.41 9.62
N LEU A 182 0.24 -0.17 10.21
CA LEU A 182 1.60 -0.04 9.68
C LEU A 182 1.70 -0.67 8.27
N PRO A 183 2.49 -0.07 7.36
CA PRO A 183 2.70 -0.65 6.05
C PRO A 183 3.46 -1.98 6.18
N THR A 184 3.16 -2.94 5.31
CA THR A 184 4.01 -4.12 5.14
C THR A 184 5.32 -3.71 4.45
N ALA A 185 6.37 -4.53 4.55
CA ALA A 185 7.64 -4.25 3.86
C ALA A 185 7.43 -4.04 2.35
N HIS A 186 6.64 -4.92 1.71
CA HIS A 186 6.29 -4.77 0.29
C HIS A 186 5.45 -3.52 0.00
N GLY A 187 4.49 -3.18 0.87
CA GLY A 187 3.69 -1.96 0.71
C GLY A 187 4.55 -0.70 0.81
N TRP A 188 5.44 -0.65 1.80
CA TRP A 188 6.38 0.45 1.96
C TRP A 188 7.32 0.58 0.75
N GLU A 189 7.88 -0.53 0.28
CA GLU A 189 8.76 -0.54 -0.87
C GLU A 189 8.05 -0.10 -2.15
N LYS A 190 6.84 -0.60 -2.42
CA LYS A 190 6.04 -0.17 -3.58
C LYS A 190 5.74 1.32 -3.54
N ALA A 191 5.41 1.87 -2.38
CA ALA A 191 5.19 3.30 -2.20
C ALA A 191 6.47 4.12 -2.42
N ALA A 192 7.63 3.59 -2.04
CA ALA A 192 8.91 4.29 -2.17
C ALA A 192 9.50 4.22 -3.59
N ARG A 193 9.48 3.05 -4.24
CA ARG A 193 10.12 2.78 -5.55
C ARG A 193 9.17 2.89 -6.74
N GLY A 194 7.86 2.95 -6.49
CA GLY A 194 6.85 2.84 -7.53
C GLY A 194 6.77 1.43 -8.15
N THR A 195 6.15 1.31 -9.31
CA THR A 195 5.89 0.01 -9.96
C THR A 195 7.03 -0.49 -10.84
N ARG A 196 8.04 0.35 -11.13
CA ARG A 196 9.09 0.07 -12.13
C ARG A 196 10.36 -0.55 -11.53
N GLY A 197 10.46 -0.62 -10.20
CA GLY A 197 11.64 -1.15 -9.53
C GLY A 197 12.83 -0.21 -9.60
N ASP A 198 12.60 1.10 -9.63
CA ASP A 198 13.66 2.11 -9.70
C ASP A 198 14.60 2.00 -8.48
N ILE A 199 15.88 2.31 -8.64
CA ILE A 199 16.88 2.23 -7.55
C ILE A 199 16.59 3.25 -6.44
N TYR A 200 16.15 4.46 -6.81
CA TYR A 200 15.75 5.51 -5.89
C TYR A 200 14.30 5.93 -6.15
N PRO A 201 13.63 6.60 -5.19
CA PRO A 201 12.28 7.12 -5.39
C PRO A 201 12.12 8.10 -6.57
N TRP A 202 13.23 8.61 -7.11
CA TRP A 202 13.27 9.55 -8.23
C TRP A 202 13.91 8.96 -9.50
N GLY A 203 14.04 7.64 -9.59
CA GLY A 203 14.65 6.92 -10.71
C GLY A 203 16.07 6.40 -10.40
N ASP A 204 16.75 5.89 -11.42
CA ASP A 204 18.01 5.15 -11.24
C ASP A 204 19.25 6.03 -11.05
N GLN A 205 19.13 7.33 -11.33
CA GLN A 205 20.25 8.25 -11.26
C GLN A 205 20.48 8.71 -9.82
N ARG A 206 21.66 8.36 -9.27
CA ARG A 206 22.12 8.91 -8.00
C ARG A 206 22.31 10.42 -8.14
N THR A 207 21.70 11.19 -7.25
CA THR A 207 21.88 12.65 -7.23
C THR A 207 21.97 13.17 -5.79
N PRO A 208 23.05 13.87 -5.42
CA PRO A 208 23.17 14.50 -4.11
C PRO A 208 22.04 15.49 -3.82
N ALA A 209 21.52 16.18 -4.85
CA ALA A 209 20.47 17.17 -4.70
C ALA A 209 19.13 16.61 -4.18
N LYS A 210 18.92 15.28 -4.26
CA LYS A 210 17.70 14.61 -3.77
C LYS A 210 17.97 13.64 -2.61
N CYS A 211 19.23 13.50 -2.19
CA CYS A 211 19.62 12.69 -1.05
C CYS A 211 20.01 13.59 0.12
N ASN A 212 19.54 13.29 1.33
CA ASN A 212 20.13 13.86 2.54
C ASN A 212 21.43 13.11 2.90
N CYS A 213 22.44 13.21 2.03
CA CYS A 213 23.77 12.66 2.28
C CYS A 213 24.72 13.78 2.69
N ARG A 214 25.48 13.53 3.77
CA ARG A 214 26.40 14.47 4.43
C ARG A 214 27.55 14.98 3.54
N GLU A 215 27.66 14.49 2.31
CA GLU A 215 28.72 14.78 1.33
C GLU A 215 28.21 15.61 0.13
N SER A 216 27.15 16.41 0.33
CA SER A 216 26.56 17.24 -0.73
C SER A 216 27.23 18.62 -0.85
#